data_AF-A0A5B1B495-F1
#
_entry.id   AF-A0A5B1B495-F1
#
_cell.length_a   1.000
_cell.length_b   1.000
_cell.length_c   1.000
_cell.angle_alpha   90.00
_cell.angle_beta   90.00
_cell.angle_gamma   90.00
#
_symmetry.space_group_name_H-M   'P 1'
#
loop_
_entity.id
_entity.type
_entity.pdbx_description
1 polymer ?
#
loop_
_entity_poly.entity_id
_entity_poly.type
_entity_poly.pdbx_seq_one_letter_code
_entity_poly.pdbx_strand_id
1 'polypeptide(L)' 'MCEIFSYKSYSSQVDIVINVNSLDTNHETRDKHLIGSMWLDAKSYPEIKFISSSIRKEDINKYRIEGSLTIKNITKKK' A
#
# COMPACT_ATOMS: atom_id res chain seq x y z
N MET A 1 38.77 -0.23 -21.33
CA MET A 1 37.76 0.70 -20.78
C MET A 1 36.43 -0.02 -20.79
N CYS A 2 36.04 -0.58 -19.66
CA CYS A 2 34.78 -1.27 -19.51
C CYS A 2 34.50 -1.30 -18.02
N GLU A 3 33.56 -0.49 -17.54
CA GLU A 3 32.78 -0.83 -16.35
C GLU A 3 31.34 -0.46 -16.63
N ILE A 4 30.66 -1.45 -17.17
CA ILE A 4 29.22 -1.56 -17.18
C ILE A 4 28.84 -1.60 -15.70
N PHE A 5 28.39 -0.47 -15.13
CA PHE A 5 27.77 -0.46 -13.81
C PHE A 5 26.51 -1.31 -13.94
N SER A 6 26.65 -2.59 -13.62
CA SER A 6 25.55 -3.51 -13.42
C SER A 6 24.68 -2.92 -12.32
N TYR A 7 23.60 -2.23 -12.73
CA TYR A 7 22.59 -1.73 -11.80
C TYR A 7 21.87 -2.96 -11.25
N LYS A 8 22.41 -3.49 -10.16
CA LYS A 8 21.87 -4.63 -9.43
C LYS A 8 20.60 -4.16 -8.74
N SER A 9 19.48 -4.21 -9.46
CA SER A 9 18.14 -4.06 -8.89
C SER A 9 17.89 -5.24 -7.96
N TYR A 10 18.17 -5.07 -6.67
CA TYR A 10 17.47 -5.84 -5.65
C TYR A 10 15.99 -5.62 -5.96
N SER A 11 15.26 -6.68 -6.30
CA SER A 11 13.81 -6.66 -6.54
C SER A 11 13.12 -5.92 -5.40
N SER A 12 12.98 -4.60 -5.54
CA SER A 12 12.42 -3.74 -4.52
C SER A 12 10.93 -3.88 -4.69
N GLN A 13 10.39 -4.91 -4.05
CA GLN A 13 8.97 -5.17 -3.99
C GLN A 13 8.49 -4.71 -2.61
N VAL A 14 7.51 -3.81 -2.63
CA VAL A 14 6.84 -3.30 -1.45
C VAL A 14 5.46 -3.94 -1.42
N ASP A 15 5.29 -4.85 -0.47
CA ASP A 15 4.01 -5.47 -0.14
C ASP A 15 3.57 -4.94 1.22
N ILE A 16 2.49 -4.18 1.23
CA ILE A 16 1.92 -3.57 2.43
C ILE A 16 0.58 -4.22 2.70
N VAL A 17 0.43 -4.78 3.89
CA VAL A 17 -0.84 -5.30 4.40
C VAL A 17 -1.24 -4.46 5.61
N ILE A 18 -2.41 -3.83 5.54
CA ILE A 18 -2.94 -2.97 6.60
C ILE A 18 -4.16 -3.68 7.17
N ASN A 19 -4.18 -3.88 8.48
CA ASN A 19 -5.34 -4.40 9.19
C ASN A 19 -6.37 -3.27 9.33
N VAL A 20 -7.59 -3.48 8.84
CA VAL A 20 -8.66 -2.48 8.92
C VAL A 20 -9.04 -2.18 10.37
N ASN A 21 -8.90 -3.14 11.27
CA ASN A 21 -9.19 -2.98 12.70
C ASN A 21 -8.15 -2.13 13.43
N SER A 22 -6.97 -1.89 12.85
CA SER A 22 -5.96 -0.99 13.45
C SER A 22 -6.15 0.47 13.05
N LEU A 23 -7.28 0.81 12.43
CA LEU A 23 -7.62 2.18 12.08
C LEU A 23 -7.88 2.98 13.35
N ASP A 24 -7.01 3.95 13.61
CA ASP A 24 -7.13 4.92 14.69
C ASP A 24 -7.11 6.31 14.07
N THR A 25 -8.18 7.05 14.30
CA THR A 25 -8.29 8.43 13.84
C THR A 25 -8.47 9.42 14.99
N ASN A 26 -8.06 9.00 16.19
CA ASN A 26 -8.20 9.68 17.48
C ASN A 26 -9.64 10.04 17.83
N HIS A 27 -10.61 9.26 17.32
CA HIS A 27 -12.04 9.47 17.57
C HIS A 27 -12.81 8.14 17.48
N GLU A 28 -13.01 7.50 18.63
CA GLU A 28 -13.53 6.13 18.71
C GLU A 28 -14.84 5.88 17.94
N THR A 29 -15.81 6.80 18.01
CA THR A 29 -17.09 6.64 17.29
C THR A 29 -16.91 6.65 15.77
N ARG A 30 -15.95 7.44 15.27
CA ARG A 30 -15.65 7.52 13.84
C ARG A 30 -14.93 6.25 13.40
N ASP A 31 -14.02 5.75 14.21
CA ASP A 31 -13.31 4.49 13.93
C ASP A 31 -14.31 3.34 13.84
N LYS A 32 -15.25 3.24 14.80
CA LYS A 32 -16.37 2.28 14.77
C LYS A 32 -17.24 2.41 13.52
N HIS A 33 -17.51 3.62 13.04
CA HIS A 33 -18.24 3.84 11.80
C HIS A 33 -17.45 3.42 10.55
N LEU A 34 -16.17 3.74 10.49
CA LEU A 34 -15.29 3.47 9.34
C LEU A 34 -14.99 1.97 9.18
N ILE A 35 -14.82 1.23 10.29
CA ILE A 35 -14.67 -0.23 10.24
C ILE A 35 -15.99 -0.97 9.98
N GLY A 36 -17.13 -0.27 10.09
CA GLY A 36 -18.45 -0.83 9.86
C GLY A 36 -18.72 -1.19 8.38
N SER A 37 -19.78 -1.97 8.15
CA SER A 37 -20.13 -2.54 6.83
C SER A 37 -20.38 -1.50 5.74
N MET A 38 -20.87 -0.31 6.13
CA MET A 38 -21.13 0.80 5.22
C MET A 38 -19.84 1.37 4.61
N TRP A 39 -18.71 1.29 5.33
CA TRP A 39 -17.43 1.86 4.93
C TRP A 39 -16.45 0.76 4.55
N LEU A 40 -15.49 0.42 5.41
CA LEU A 40 -14.44 -0.54 5.12
C LEU A 40 -14.88 -2.00 5.30
N ASP A 41 -15.97 -2.25 6.04
CA ASP A 41 -16.51 -3.58 6.32
C ASP A 41 -15.45 -4.56 6.83
N ALA A 42 -14.81 -4.22 7.95
CA ALA A 42 -13.69 -4.96 8.52
C ALA A 42 -14.01 -6.44 8.84
N LYS A 43 -15.30 -6.78 9.01
CA LYS A 43 -15.76 -8.17 9.20
C LYS A 43 -15.58 -9.01 7.94
N SER A 44 -15.95 -8.47 6.78
CA SER A 44 -15.84 -9.17 5.50
C SER A 44 -14.46 -8.97 4.86
N TYR A 45 -13.83 -7.82 5.10
CA TYR A 45 -12.55 -7.41 4.53
C TYR A 45 -11.61 -6.88 5.62
N PRO A 46 -10.99 -7.78 6.42
CA PRO A 46 -10.13 -7.38 7.53
C PRO A 46 -8.80 -6.75 7.07
N GLU A 47 -8.44 -6.90 5.79
CA GLU A 47 -7.15 -6.49 5.24
C GLU A 47 -7.31 -5.55 4.03
N ILE A 48 -6.51 -4.49 4.00
CA ILE A 48 -6.21 -3.68 2.82
C ILE A 48 -4.81 -4.06 2.35
N LYS A 49 -4.66 -4.28 1.04
CA LYS A 49 -3.39 -4.73 0.45
C LYS A 49 -2.89 -3.72 -0.56
N PHE A 50 -1.61 -3.40 -0.51
CA PHE A 50 -0.94 -2.64 -1.54
C PHE A 50 0.27 -3.42 -2.03
N ILE A 51 0.32 -3.69 -3.33
CA ILE A 51 1.39 -4.45 -3.98
C ILE A 51 2.06 -3.52 -5.00
N SER A 52 3.33 -3.21 -4.80
CA SER A 52 4.07 -2.38 -5.75
C SER A 52 4.33 -3.14 -7.05
N SER A 53 4.15 -2.45 -8.18
CA SER A 53 4.51 -2.91 -9.51
C SER A 53 5.80 -2.28 -10.04
N SER A 54 6.12 -1.05 -9.62
CA SER A 54 7.33 -0.34 -10.05
C SER A 54 7.79 0.61 -8.95
N ILE A 55 9.09 0.69 -8.75
CA ILE A 55 9.72 1.67 -7.86
C ILE A 55 10.78 2.40 -8.68
N ARG A 56 10.63 3.71 -8.81
CA ARG A 56 11.52 4.59 -9.58
C ARG A 56 12.10 5.63 -8.66
N LYS A 57 13.42 5.82 -8.73
CA LYS A 57 14.09 6.93 -8.06
C LYS A 57 13.95 8.16 -8.94
N GLU A 58 13.31 9.20 -8.41
CA GLU A 58 13.08 10.45 -9.15
C GLU A 58 14.16 11.49 -8.83
N ASP A 59 14.73 11.45 -7.61
CA ASP A 59 15.69 12.45 -7.14
C ASP A 59 16.54 11.89 -5.97
N ILE A 60 17.43 12.71 -5.41
CA ILE A 60 18.09 12.46 -4.13
C ILE A 60 17.00 12.40 -3.04
N ASN A 61 16.83 11.23 -2.43
CA ASN A 61 15.83 10.91 -1.40
C ASN A 61 14.35 10.96 -1.84
N LYS A 62 14.04 10.94 -3.14
CA LYS A 62 12.66 10.79 -3.63
C LYS A 62 12.49 9.52 -4.44
N TYR A 63 11.50 8.73 -4.04
CA TYR A 63 11.09 7.51 -4.74
C TYR A 63 9.61 7.60 -5.09
N ARG A 64 9.30 7.27 -6.34
CA ARG A 64 7.95 7.06 -6.83
C ARG A 64 7.68 5.56 -6.81
N ILE A 65 6.63 5.16 -6.11
CA ILE A 65 6.16 3.77 -6.05
C ILE A 65 4.82 3.73 -6.78
N GLU A 66 4.75 2.93 -7.84
CA GLU A 66 3.51 2.63 -8.55
C GLU A 66 3.07 1.21 -8.18
N GLY A 67 1.81 1.02 -7.83
CA GLY A 67 1.30 -0.24 -7.31
C GLY A 67 -0.20 -0.40 -7.40
N SER A 68 -0.67 -1.57 -7.02
CA SER A 68 -2.10 -1.91 -6.94
C SER A 68 -2.55 -1.83 -5.50
N LEU A 69 -3.51 -0.95 -5.21
CA LEU A 69 -4.18 -0.84 -3.92
C LEU A 69 -5.52 -1.56 -3.98
N THR A 70 -5.72 -2.54 -3.11
CA THR A 70 -6.95 -3.31 -2.97
C THR A 70 -7.65 -2.95 -1.67
N ILE A 71 -8.87 -2.43 -1.77
CA ILE A 71 -9.77 -2.12 -0.64
C ILE A 71 -11.12 -2.77 -0.93
N LYS A 72 -11.64 -3.60 -0.01
CA LYS A 72 -12.91 -4.33 -0.18
C LYS A 72 -13.01 -5.09 -1.51
N ASN A 73 -11.93 -5.77 -1.89
CA ASN A 73 -11.81 -6.49 -3.16
C ASN A 73 -11.81 -5.60 -4.43
N ILE A 74 -11.85 -4.28 -4.28
CA ILE A 74 -11.70 -3.33 -5.38
C ILE A 74 -10.22 -2.96 -5.49
N THR A 75 -9.58 -3.40 -6.58
CA THR A 75 -8.18 -3.10 -6.87
C THR A 75 -8.07 -1.90 -7.82
N LYS A 76 -7.27 -0.90 -7.46
CA LYS A 76 -6.93 0.24 -8.30
C LYS A 76 -5.42 0.41 -8.41
N LYS A 77 -4.93 0.66 -9.63
CA LYS A 77 -3.53 1.04 -9.88
C LYS A 77 -3.30 2.51 -9.51
N LYS A 78 -2.18 2.78 -8.86
CA LYS A 78 -1.74 4.08 -8.36
C LYS A 78 -0.26 4.28 -8.60
#